data_AF-A0A2E6SEE7-F1
#
_entry.id   AF-A0A2E6SEE7-F1
#
_cell.length_a   1.000
_cell.length_b   1.000
_cell.length_c   1.000
_cell.angle_alpha   90.00
_cell.angle_beta   90.00
_cell.angle_gamma   90.00
#
_symmetry.space_group_name_H-M   'P 1'
#
loop_
_entity.id
_entity.type
_entity.pdbx_description
1 polymer ?
#
loop_
_entity_poly.entity_id
_entity_poly.type
_entity_poly.pdbx_seq_one_letter_code
_entity_poly.pdbx_strand_id
1 'polypeptide(L)'
;MNLNKLVRAAIFAAMAIGLGFMFMLVPNLEFMSVTIFLSGLTLGVPYGAIVGAVAILIYSVMNPLGSGLIYLTLLMGQILAMSGIGIAGGCSAAIIHQFSPRLTAVISGGIGFICSLWYDGVTTLAYPISAGYDWDETVAYAVSGIFFTSIHLLSNTVIFSIVIPGYLKRIHS
;
A
#
# COMPACT_ATOMS: atom_id res chain seq x y z
N MET A 1 18.75 18.01 1.09
CA MET A 1 17.33 17.66 0.84
C MET A 1 16.91 18.32 -0.46
N ASN A 2 16.39 17.58 -1.44
CA ASN A 2 15.99 18.16 -2.73
C ASN A 2 14.53 18.65 -2.64
N LEU A 3 14.34 19.97 -2.59
CA LEU A 3 13.02 20.59 -2.38
C LEU A 3 11.97 20.09 -3.38
N ASN A 4 12.34 19.89 -4.64
CA ASN A 4 11.43 19.38 -5.66
C ASN A 4 10.93 17.96 -5.33
N LYS A 5 11.84 17.06 -4.92
CA LYS A 5 11.46 15.70 -4.51
C LYS A 5 10.54 15.70 -3.29
N LEU A 6 10.77 16.60 -2.33
CA LEU A 6 9.93 16.75 -1.15
C LEU A 6 8.51 17.21 -1.52
N VAL A 7 8.38 18.23 -2.38
CA VAL A 7 7.08 18.72 -2.87
C VAL A 7 6.33 17.60 -3.60
N ARG A 8 7.00 16.85 -4.47
CA ARG A 8 6.39 15.70 -5.17
C ARG A 8 5.96 14.60 -4.21
N ALA A 9 6.76 14.31 -3.18
CA ALA A 9 6.40 13.36 -2.14
C ALA A 9 5.13 13.79 -1.38
N ALA A 10 5.01 15.08 -1.03
CA ALA A 10 3.80 15.62 -0.40
C ALA A 10 2.56 15.47 -1.30
N ILE A 11 2.70 15.70 -2.61
CA ILE A 11 1.60 15.49 -3.58
C ILE A 11 1.18 14.00 -3.61
N PHE A 12 2.14 13.08 -3.67
CA PHE A 12 1.83 11.64 -3.62
C PHE A 12 1.16 11.24 -2.31
N ALA A 13 1.61 11.77 -1.17
CA ALA A 13 0.98 11.50 0.12
C ALA A 13 -0.46 12.02 0.15
N ALA A 14 -0.70 13.26 -0.28
CA ALA A 14 -2.03 13.84 -0.35
C ALA A 14 -2.96 13.04 -1.29
N MET A 15 -2.46 12.61 -2.45
CA MET A 15 -3.21 11.77 -3.39
C MET A 15 -3.53 10.40 -2.79
N ALA A 16 -2.57 9.75 -2.12
CA ALA A 16 -2.79 8.47 -1.45
C ALA A 16 -3.87 8.60 -0.37
N ILE A 17 -3.79 9.63 0.48
CA ILE A 17 -4.78 9.91 1.53
C ILE A 17 -6.16 10.15 0.91
N GLY A 18 -6.25 11.01 -0.11
CA GLY A 18 -7.51 11.32 -0.79
C GLY A 18 -8.16 10.10 -1.44
N LEU A 19 -7.37 9.27 -2.12
CA LEU A 19 -7.85 8.01 -2.71
C LEU A 19 -8.25 6.99 -1.63
N GLY A 20 -7.51 6.91 -0.52
CA GLY A 20 -7.89 6.10 0.63
C GLY A 20 -9.28 6.47 1.15
N PHE A 21 -9.54 7.76 1.39
CA PHE A 21 -10.86 8.22 1.83
C PHE A 21 -11.95 8.04 0.76
N MET A 22 -11.62 8.24 -0.52
CA MET A 22 -12.57 8.08 -1.63
C MET A 22 -13.11 6.65 -1.74
N PHE A 23 -12.26 5.66 -1.50
CA PHE A 23 -12.61 4.24 -1.64
C PHE A 23 -12.86 3.52 -0.33
N MET A 24 -12.85 4.23 0.81
CA MET A 24 -13.04 3.66 2.15
C MET A 24 -14.27 2.76 2.30
N LEU A 25 -15.38 3.12 1.64
CA LEU A 25 -16.65 2.37 1.72
C LEU A 25 -16.79 1.30 0.63
N VAL A 26 -15.84 1.21 -0.29
CA VAL A 26 -15.83 0.19 -1.35
C VAL A 26 -14.95 -0.97 -0.87
N PRO A 27 -15.54 -2.12 -0.50
CA PRO A 27 -14.78 -3.20 0.10
C PRO A 27 -13.72 -3.74 -0.89
N ASN A 28 -12.52 -4.03 -0.36
CA ASN A 28 -11.41 -4.67 -1.06
C ASN A 28 -10.86 -3.91 -2.29
N LEU A 29 -11.24 -2.65 -2.49
CA LEU A 29 -10.77 -1.82 -3.60
C LEU A 29 -10.02 -0.62 -3.05
N GLU A 30 -8.71 -0.59 -3.27
CA GLU A 30 -7.78 0.22 -2.50
C GLU A 30 -6.69 0.79 -3.41
N PHE A 31 -6.61 2.12 -3.52
CA PHE A 31 -5.67 2.81 -4.43
C PHE A 31 -4.52 3.55 -3.73
N MET A 32 -4.51 3.57 -2.40
CA MET A 32 -3.43 4.14 -1.60
C MET A 32 -2.13 3.34 -1.79
N SER A 33 -2.14 2.01 -1.76
CA SER A 33 -0.97 1.14 -1.95
C SER A 33 -0.30 1.36 -3.29
N VAL A 34 -1.07 1.36 -4.39
CA VAL A 34 -0.49 1.61 -5.73
C VAL A 34 0.07 3.03 -5.82
N THR A 35 -0.56 4.01 -5.18
CA THR A 35 -0.09 5.39 -5.16
C THR A 35 1.23 5.54 -4.40
N ILE A 36 1.35 4.90 -3.23
CA ILE A 36 2.57 4.85 -2.42
C ILE A 36 3.68 4.09 -3.18
N PHE A 37 3.34 2.99 -3.85
CA PHE A 37 4.29 2.28 -4.70
C PHE A 37 4.82 3.18 -5.82
N LEU A 38 3.94 3.91 -6.51
CA LEU A 38 4.32 4.85 -7.56
C LEU A 38 5.20 6.00 -7.04
N SER A 39 5.00 6.46 -5.81
CA SER A 39 5.87 7.48 -5.22
C SER A 39 7.29 6.96 -5.03
N GLY A 40 7.43 5.72 -4.56
CA GLY A 40 8.70 5.01 -4.50
C GLY A 40 9.34 4.83 -5.88
N LEU A 41 8.57 4.33 -6.83
CA LEU A 41 8.99 4.11 -8.23
C LEU A 41 9.54 5.40 -8.85
N THR A 42 8.94 6.54 -8.53
CA THR A 42 9.24 7.83 -9.15
C THR A 42 10.33 8.63 -8.42
N LEU A 43 10.36 8.59 -7.09
CA LEU A 43 11.21 9.45 -6.26
C LEU A 43 12.39 8.70 -5.62
N GLY A 44 12.32 7.37 -5.63
CA GLY A 44 13.28 6.46 -5.03
C GLY A 44 12.88 6.00 -3.62
N VAL A 45 13.63 5.02 -3.12
CA VAL A 45 13.37 4.31 -1.85
C VAL A 45 13.11 5.24 -0.65
N PRO A 46 13.94 6.27 -0.35
CA PRO A 46 13.73 7.08 0.85
C PRO A 46 12.40 7.86 0.83
N TYR A 47 12.04 8.42 -0.33
CA TYR A 47 10.79 9.18 -0.46
C TYR A 47 9.58 8.25 -0.53
N GLY A 48 9.70 7.07 -1.15
CA GLY A 48 8.66 6.04 -1.11
C GLY A 48 8.30 5.65 0.33
N ALA A 49 9.31 5.35 1.15
CA ALA A 49 9.11 5.00 2.55
C ALA A 49 8.40 6.11 3.34
N ILE A 50 8.87 7.36 3.21
CA ILE A 50 8.28 8.52 3.91
C ILE A 50 6.83 8.74 3.48
N VAL A 51 6.54 8.66 2.18
CA VAL A 51 5.17 8.81 1.67
C VAL A 51 4.27 7.73 2.25
N GLY A 52 4.73 6.46 2.25
CA GLY A 52 3.98 5.35 2.84
C GLY A 52 3.67 5.57 4.32
N ALA A 53 4.68 5.91 5.11
CA ALA A 53 4.54 6.18 6.55
C ALA A 53 3.57 7.33 6.84
N VAL A 54 3.73 8.47 6.17
CA VAL A 54 2.93 9.68 6.43
C VAL A 54 1.50 9.50 5.93
N ALA A 55 1.30 8.92 4.75
CA ALA A 55 -0.03 8.75 4.17
C ALA A 55 -0.89 7.84 5.07
N ILE A 56 -0.36 6.69 5.48
CA ILE A 56 -1.13 5.76 6.31
C ILE A 56 -1.32 6.28 7.74
N LEU A 57 -0.35 7.00 8.29
CA LEU A 57 -0.50 7.63 9.61
C LEU A 57 -1.69 8.60 9.59
N ILE A 58 -1.73 9.51 8.63
CA ILE A 58 -2.83 10.49 8.53
C ILE A 58 -4.15 9.79 8.25
N TYR A 59 -4.19 8.88 7.26
CA TYR A 59 -5.41 8.16 6.90
C TYR A 59 -5.97 7.36 8.09
N SER A 60 -5.11 6.60 8.78
CA SER A 60 -5.53 5.73 9.90
C SER A 60 -5.95 6.55 11.13
N VAL A 61 -5.21 7.60 11.48
CA VAL A 61 -5.54 8.46 12.63
C VAL A 61 -6.84 9.24 12.39
N MET A 62 -7.06 9.73 11.18
CA MET A 62 -8.22 10.55 10.82
C MET A 62 -9.38 9.75 10.22
N ASN A 63 -9.37 8.42 10.33
CA ASN A 63 -10.43 7.59 9.76
C ASN A 63 -11.75 7.75 10.54
N PRO A 64 -12.85 8.21 9.90
CA PRO A 64 -14.13 8.43 10.56
C PRO A 64 -14.80 7.13 11.03
N LEU A 65 -14.41 5.96 10.49
CA LEU A 65 -14.90 4.66 10.93
C LEU A 65 -14.20 4.16 12.20
N GLY A 66 -13.15 4.84 12.65
CA GLY A 66 -12.40 4.51 13.86
C GLY A 66 -10.94 4.93 13.74
N SER A 67 -10.40 5.59 14.77
CA SER A 67 -9.02 6.09 14.75
C SER A 67 -8.02 4.98 15.07
N GLY A 68 -6.97 4.88 14.25
CA GLY A 68 -5.82 4.00 14.51
C GLY A 68 -5.08 4.29 15.82
N LEU A 69 -5.30 5.44 16.45
CA LEU A 69 -4.73 5.74 17.78
C LEU A 69 -5.23 4.81 18.89
N ILE A 70 -6.40 4.18 18.70
CA ILE A 70 -6.95 3.22 19.65
C ILE A 70 -6.14 1.91 19.61
N TYR A 71 -5.66 1.53 18.43
CA TYR A 71 -4.94 0.28 18.19
C TYR A 71 -3.49 0.54 17.78
N LEU A 72 -2.66 0.97 18.72
CA LEU A 72 -1.29 1.45 18.43
C LEU A 72 -0.41 0.40 17.73
N THR A 73 -0.49 -0.87 18.11
CA THR A 73 0.29 -1.93 17.46
C THR A 73 -0.14 -2.11 16.01
N LEU A 74 -1.44 -2.03 15.72
CA LEU A 74 -1.96 -2.04 14.36
C LEU A 74 -1.46 -0.83 13.58
N LEU A 75 -1.53 0.39 14.16
CA LEU A 75 -1.04 1.60 13.50
C LEU A 75 0.44 1.49 13.13
N MET A 76 1.28 0.96 14.04
CA MET A 76 2.70 0.73 13.75
C MET A 76 2.89 -0.33 12.66
N GLY A 77 2.11 -1.40 12.68
CA GLY A 77 2.09 -2.42 11.62
C GLY A 77 1.72 -1.83 10.25
N GLN A 78 0.70 -0.97 10.21
CA GLN A 78 0.27 -0.27 9.00
C GLN A 78 1.36 0.67 8.46
N ILE A 79 2.01 1.43 9.33
CA ILE A 79 3.15 2.31 8.98
C ILE A 79 4.30 1.50 8.40
N LEU A 80 4.68 0.40 9.06
CA LEU A 80 5.72 -0.50 8.58
C LEU A 80 5.36 -1.07 7.20
N ALA A 81 4.13 -1.56 7.06
CA ALA A 81 3.66 -2.20 5.85
C ALA A 81 3.67 -1.24 4.65
N MET A 82 3.06 -0.05 4.80
CA MET A 82 2.96 0.95 3.74
C MET A 82 4.32 1.58 3.41
N SER A 83 5.19 1.77 4.41
CA SER A 83 6.58 2.15 4.16
C SER A 83 7.30 1.10 3.30
N GLY A 84 7.09 -0.18 3.61
CA GLY A 84 7.60 -1.32 2.83
C GLY A 84 7.11 -1.31 1.38
N ILE A 85 5.84 -1.00 1.13
CA ILE A 85 5.29 -0.88 -0.23
C ILE A 85 5.96 0.27 -1.00
N GLY A 86 6.18 1.41 -0.35
CA GLY A 86 6.90 2.53 -0.96
C GLY A 86 8.36 2.19 -1.27
N ILE A 87 9.03 1.44 -0.39
CA ILE A 87 10.38 0.91 -0.63
C ILE A 87 10.38 -0.04 -1.83
N ALA A 88 9.42 -0.97 -1.89
CA ALA A 88 9.28 -1.92 -3.00
C ALA A 88 9.13 -1.20 -4.35
N GLY A 89 8.38 -0.10 -4.39
CA GLY A 89 8.30 0.79 -5.55
C GLY A 89 9.65 1.29 -6.01
N GLY A 90 10.45 1.84 -5.09
CA GLY A 90 11.79 2.36 -5.39
C GLY A 90 12.76 1.27 -5.85
N CYS A 91 12.73 0.08 -5.24
CA CYS A 91 13.57 -1.05 -5.66
C CYS A 91 13.17 -1.59 -7.04
N SER A 92 11.87 -1.55 -7.37
CA SER A 92 11.35 -2.07 -8.65
C SER A 92 11.64 -1.16 -9.84
N ALA A 93 11.98 0.11 -9.60
CA ALA A 93 12.21 1.12 -10.64
C ALA A 93 13.23 0.65 -11.69
N ALA A 94 14.37 0.08 -11.26
CA ALA A 94 15.40 -0.35 -12.18
C ALA A 94 14.96 -1.46 -13.14
N ILE A 95 14.00 -2.29 -12.73
CA ILE A 95 13.62 -3.53 -13.42
C ILE A 95 12.40 -3.32 -14.33
N ILE A 96 11.39 -2.62 -13.83
CA ILE A 96 10.06 -2.55 -14.48
C ILE A 96 10.09 -1.80 -15.83
N HIS A 97 11.04 -0.89 -16.02
CA HIS A 97 11.19 -0.11 -17.27
C HIS A 97 11.81 -0.91 -18.43
N GLN A 98 12.39 -2.08 -18.17
CA GLN A 98 13.17 -2.82 -19.17
C GLN A 98 12.32 -3.79 -20.02
N PHE A 99 11.05 -4.00 -19.63
CA PHE A 99 10.22 -5.05 -20.22
C PHE A 99 9.21 -4.51 -21.23
N SER A 100 8.70 -5.44 -22.06
CA SER A 100 7.58 -5.13 -22.96
C SER A 100 6.33 -4.73 -22.17
N PRO A 101 5.42 -3.90 -22.72
CA PRO A 101 4.25 -3.41 -21.99
C PRO A 101 3.38 -4.52 -21.37
N ARG A 102 3.24 -5.66 -22.07
CA ARG A 102 2.50 -6.83 -21.57
C ARG A 102 3.19 -7.46 -20.37
N LEU A 103 4.50 -7.63 -20.43
CA LEU A 103 5.27 -8.22 -19.35
C LEU A 103 5.35 -7.28 -18.15
N THR A 104 5.47 -5.97 -18.36
CA THR A 104 5.36 -4.96 -17.29
C THR A 104 4.02 -5.06 -16.57
N ALA A 105 2.90 -5.28 -17.28
CA ALA A 105 1.59 -5.45 -16.66
C ALA A 105 1.54 -6.71 -15.78
N VAL A 106 2.04 -7.85 -16.28
CA VAL A 106 2.08 -9.11 -15.52
C VAL A 106 2.94 -8.98 -14.26
N ILE A 107 4.15 -8.44 -14.40
CA ILE A 107 5.08 -8.22 -13.27
C ILE A 107 4.46 -7.24 -12.26
N SER A 108 3.84 -6.16 -12.73
CA SER A 108 3.18 -5.18 -11.86
C SER A 108 2.06 -5.84 -11.07
N GLY A 109 1.24 -6.68 -11.71
CA GLY A 109 0.21 -7.45 -11.01
C GLY A 109 0.77 -8.39 -9.95
N GLY A 110 1.84 -9.13 -10.26
CA GLY A 110 2.52 -9.98 -9.29
C GLY A 110 3.11 -9.21 -8.11
N ILE A 111 3.65 -8.01 -8.35
CA ILE A 111 4.10 -7.10 -7.29
C ILE A 111 2.92 -6.64 -6.43
N GLY A 112 1.79 -6.26 -7.07
CA GLY A 112 0.57 -5.90 -6.36
C GLY A 112 0.10 -7.01 -5.42
N PHE A 113 0.06 -8.25 -5.90
CA PHE A 113 -0.23 -9.43 -5.08
C PHE A 113 0.68 -9.54 -3.85
N ILE A 114 2.00 -9.43 -4.05
CA ILE A 114 3.00 -9.55 -2.97
C ILE A 114 2.85 -8.40 -1.97
N CYS A 115 2.66 -7.16 -2.45
CA CYS A 115 2.46 -5.99 -1.60
C CYS A 115 1.20 -6.12 -0.75
N SER A 116 0.09 -6.61 -1.31
CA SER A 116 -1.15 -6.83 -0.56
C SER A 116 -1.00 -7.97 0.44
N LEU A 117 -0.37 -9.08 0.06
CA LEU A 117 -0.07 -10.17 0.98
C LEU A 117 0.79 -9.70 2.16
N TRP A 118 1.79 -8.86 1.88
CA TRP A 118 2.62 -8.24 2.91
C TRP A 118 1.81 -7.37 3.86
N TYR A 119 1.00 -6.44 3.31
CA TYR A 119 0.17 -5.56 4.12
C TYR A 119 -0.81 -6.35 4.98
N ASP A 120 -1.60 -7.22 4.36
CA ASP A 120 -2.64 -8.01 5.02
C ASP A 120 -2.02 -8.93 6.07
N GLY A 121 -0.88 -9.56 5.79
CA GLY A 121 -0.16 -10.39 6.74
C GLY A 121 0.30 -9.60 7.96
N VAL A 122 0.92 -8.43 7.77
CA VAL A 122 1.37 -7.57 8.87
C VAL A 122 0.17 -7.09 9.70
N THR A 123 -0.91 -6.63 9.08
CA THR A 123 -2.07 -6.13 9.82
C THR A 123 -2.87 -7.23 10.52
N THR A 124 -2.93 -8.43 9.92
CA THR A 124 -3.62 -9.59 10.51
C THR A 124 -2.92 -10.06 11.78
N LEU A 125 -1.59 -9.90 11.86
CA LEU A 125 -0.83 -10.19 13.08
C LEU A 125 -0.85 -9.02 14.07
N ALA A 126 -0.81 -7.78 13.59
CA ALA A 126 -0.73 -6.60 14.44
C ALA A 126 -2.05 -6.27 15.15
N TYR A 127 -3.21 -6.54 14.53
CA TYR A 127 -4.51 -6.25 15.12
C TYR A 127 -4.82 -7.08 16.38
N PRO A 128 -4.72 -8.43 16.36
CA PRO A 128 -4.99 -9.26 17.54
C PRO A 128 -4.11 -8.90 18.74
N ILE A 129 -2.83 -8.61 18.49
CA ILE A 129 -1.90 -8.13 19.54
C ILE A 129 -2.42 -6.82 20.15
N SER A 130 -2.93 -5.91 19.31
CA SER A 130 -3.48 -4.64 19.79
C SER A 130 -4.82 -4.78 20.51
N ALA A 131 -5.62 -5.80 20.16
CA ALA A 131 -6.92 -6.08 20.74
C ALA A 131 -6.83 -6.94 22.02
N GLY A 132 -5.64 -7.48 22.34
CA GLY A 132 -5.41 -8.33 23.50
C GLY A 132 -5.88 -9.77 23.31
N TYR A 133 -5.94 -10.26 22.07
CA TYR A 133 -6.38 -11.61 21.75
C TYR A 133 -5.32 -12.65 22.14
N ASP A 134 -5.78 -13.84 22.49
CA ASP A 134 -4.91 -15.02 22.63
C ASP A 134 -4.57 -15.66 21.27
N TRP A 135 -3.82 -16.76 21.28
CA TRP A 135 -3.39 -17.43 20.06
C TRP A 135 -4.55 -18.07 19.29
N ASP A 136 -5.51 -18.67 19.98
CA ASP A 136 -6.63 -19.35 19.34
C ASP A 136 -7.58 -18.34 18.71
N GLU A 137 -7.84 -17.22 19.40
CA GLU A 137 -8.57 -16.06 18.88
C GLU A 137 -7.87 -15.42 17.68
N THR A 138 -6.54 -15.32 17.72
CA THR A 138 -5.72 -14.82 16.59
C THR A 138 -5.87 -15.71 15.36
N VAL A 139 -5.81 -17.04 15.53
CA VAL A 139 -6.00 -17.99 14.43
C VAL A 139 -7.43 -17.90 13.89
N ALA A 140 -8.44 -17.83 14.76
CA ALA A 140 -9.84 -17.68 14.36
C ALA A 140 -10.06 -16.39 13.55
N TYR A 141 -9.48 -15.27 14.00
CA TYR A 141 -9.50 -14.00 13.29
C TYR A 141 -8.87 -14.13 11.90
N ALA A 142 -7.66 -14.70 11.82
CA ALA A 142 -6.96 -14.89 10.54
C ALA A 142 -7.77 -15.75 9.56
N VAL A 143 -8.35 -16.86 10.03
CA VAL A 143 -9.20 -17.75 9.21
C VAL A 143 -10.45 -17.03 8.72
N SER A 144 -11.10 -16.25 9.58
CA SER A 144 -12.29 -15.47 9.20
C SER A 144 -12.00 -14.40 8.13
N GLY A 145 -10.77 -13.88 8.12
CA GLY A 145 -10.32 -12.85 7.17
C GLY A 145 -9.95 -13.37 5.78
N ILE A 146 -9.74 -14.69 5.60
CA ILE A 146 -9.20 -15.28 4.35
C ILE A 146 -10.01 -14.86 3.12
N PHE A 147 -11.34 -14.82 3.22
CA PHE A 147 -12.19 -14.42 2.10
C PHE A 147 -11.91 -12.97 1.67
N PHE A 148 -11.89 -12.04 2.63
CA PHE A 148 -11.63 -10.62 2.37
C PHE A 148 -10.20 -10.40 1.85
N THR A 149 -9.21 -11.00 2.50
CA THR A 149 -7.81 -11.01 2.04
C THR A 149 -7.69 -11.52 0.61
N SER A 150 -8.34 -12.63 0.27
CA SER A 150 -8.27 -13.19 -1.09
C SER A 150 -8.82 -12.23 -2.14
N ILE A 151 -9.96 -11.58 -1.88
CA ILE A 151 -10.53 -10.58 -2.80
C ILE A 151 -9.64 -9.34 -2.88
N HIS A 152 -9.06 -8.91 -1.76
CA HIS A 152 -8.13 -7.78 -1.73
C HIS A 152 -6.86 -8.05 -2.56
N LEU A 153 -6.26 -9.24 -2.44
CA LEU A 153 -5.10 -9.64 -3.25
C LEU A 153 -5.43 -9.67 -4.75
N LEU A 154 -6.59 -10.20 -5.13
CA LEU A 154 -7.02 -10.22 -6.54
C LEU A 154 -7.25 -8.80 -7.08
N SER A 155 -7.95 -7.97 -6.30
CA SER A 155 -8.22 -6.58 -6.63
C SER A 155 -6.93 -5.79 -6.86
N ASN A 156 -5.98 -5.88 -5.92
CA ASN A 156 -4.70 -5.18 -6.04
C ASN A 156 -3.80 -5.73 -7.15
N THR A 157 -3.87 -7.04 -7.44
CA THR A 157 -3.22 -7.62 -8.62
C THR A 157 -3.71 -6.93 -9.89
N VAL A 158 -5.03 -6.78 -10.03
CA VAL A 158 -5.64 -6.11 -11.19
C VAL A 158 -5.26 -4.63 -11.22
N ILE A 159 -5.41 -3.91 -10.11
CA ILE A 159 -5.09 -2.48 -10.00
C ILE A 159 -3.64 -2.23 -10.42
N PHE A 160 -2.67 -2.94 -9.85
CA PHE A 160 -1.26 -2.74 -10.18
C PHE A 160 -0.96 -3.09 -11.65
N SER A 161 -1.56 -4.16 -12.18
CA SER A 161 -1.37 -4.58 -13.57
C SER A 161 -1.85 -3.53 -14.60
N ILE A 162 -2.80 -2.67 -14.23
CA ILE A 162 -3.36 -1.63 -15.09
C ILE A 162 -2.68 -0.28 -14.84
N VAL A 163 -2.60 0.13 -13.57
CA VAL A 163 -2.19 1.48 -13.19
C VAL A 163 -0.71 1.71 -13.44
N ILE A 164 0.16 0.76 -13.09
CA ILE A 164 1.61 0.95 -13.23
C ILE A 164 2.02 1.09 -14.70
N PRO A 165 1.65 0.18 -15.63
CA PRO A 165 1.98 0.37 -17.05
C PRO A 165 1.38 1.64 -17.64
N GLY A 166 0.15 1.99 -17.25
CA GLY A 166 -0.51 3.22 -17.67
C GLY A 166 0.25 4.47 -17.22
N TYR A 167 0.75 4.48 -15.98
CA TYR A 167 1.58 5.55 -15.45
C TYR A 167 2.91 5.65 -16.21
N LEU A 168 3.60 4.52 -16.40
CA LEU A 168 4.89 4.45 -17.08
C LEU A 168 4.83 4.92 -18.52
N LYS A 169 3.75 4.61 -19.23
CA LYS A 169 3.53 5.10 -20.60
C LYS A 169 3.47 6.62 -20.65
N ARG A 170 2.81 7.26 -19.68
CA ARG A 170 2.60 8.72 -19.65
C ARG A 170 3.83 9.53 -19.28
N ILE A 171 4.74 8.96 -18.48
CA ILE A 171 5.97 9.67 -18.08
C ILE A 171 7.10 9.57 -19.13
N HIS A 172 6.99 8.65 -20.09
CA HIS A 172 7.94 8.48 -21.20
C HIS A 172 7.36 8.88 -22.58
N SER A 173 6.12 9.37 -22.63
CA SER A 173 5.53 9.98 -23.84
C SER A 173 5.92 11.44 -23.91
#